data_AF-A0A540WAU9-F1
#
_entry.id   AF-A0A540WAU9-F1
#
_cell.length_a   1.000
_cell.length_b   1.000
_cell.length_c   1.000
_cell.angle_alpha   90.00
_cell.angle_beta   90.00
_cell.angle_gamma   90.00
#
_symmetry.space_group_name_H-M   'P 1'
#
loop_
_entity.id
_entity.type
_entity.pdbx_description
1 polymer ?
#
loop_
_entity_poly.entity_id
_entity_poly.type
_entity_poly.pdbx_seq_one_letter_code
_entity_poly.pdbx_strand_id
1 'polypeptide(L)'
;MSGTLSVPETAPTAPRPPAGKAARPNSARLGWLDGLRGIAALLVAIHHFGLADWIPGGKDFEKHFDLGLYPVMLFFLVSGYIVPASLERRGDVRGFWVGRIFRIYPLVIIAVTLAAVLLPKDYSAVPSQVTDRPFWAYLANLTLLHEMTNIASALGSMWTLCYEMVFYFFVSALFVNGRHRQSAPISLFFAGAALLLGAWWKPQLITPKAAWVAPGPTHHIIAATGLLMLTGLVLITLGRPQLIRIGAMLLGGLGAALLFINARSTFFESMTILATMFAGTVIFRAEQRQIDRSLAWICCAFVLTTGFLVGYFYDNPDAQKITWTGSWQGFSLAYVGAWATFGLGMLLRNRRWPRVLTWLGKISYSVYLVHLPVLWATWWFKDKVVHFPDNGAGRWLLPAFFIAMVLLFSELTYRLVEIPGQKLGKRIAAALNRRTGDSAEV
;
A
#
# COMPACT_ATOMS: atom_id res chain seq x y z
N MET A 1 -7.59 -71.63 41.77
CA MET A 1 -7.01 -70.92 42.93
C MET A 1 -5.56 -70.65 42.60
N SER A 2 -5.25 -69.49 42.02
CA SER A 2 -4.69 -68.29 42.71
C SER A 2 -3.24 -68.46 43.16
N GLY A 3 -2.35 -67.55 42.74
CA GLY A 3 -0.96 -67.41 43.22
C GLY A 3 0.04 -67.00 42.13
N THR A 4 -0.02 -65.77 41.61
CA THR A 4 0.89 -64.63 41.95
C THR A 4 2.37 -64.83 41.56
N LEU A 5 2.74 -64.35 40.36
CA LEU A 5 4.13 -64.01 40.00
C LEU A 5 4.32 -62.51 40.16
N SER A 6 5.38 -62.15 40.88
CA SER A 6 5.81 -60.82 41.30
C SER A 6 6.18 -59.90 40.14
N VAL A 7 5.73 -58.63 40.23
CA VAL A 7 6.15 -57.51 39.38
C VAL A 7 7.53 -57.01 39.84
N PRO A 8 8.50 -56.73 38.94
CA PRO A 8 9.72 -56.02 39.32
C PRO A 8 9.45 -54.52 39.42
N GLU A 9 9.94 -53.94 40.52
CA GLU A 9 9.86 -52.54 40.90
C GLU A 9 10.52 -51.62 39.85
N THR A 10 9.73 -50.72 39.24
CA THR A 10 10.24 -49.71 38.30
C THR A 10 10.83 -48.53 39.07
N ALA A 11 12.11 -48.26 38.83
CA ALA A 11 12.83 -47.12 39.36
C ALA A 11 12.14 -45.76 39.05
N PRO A 12 12.25 -44.76 39.95
CA PRO A 12 11.58 -43.47 39.77
C PRO A 12 12.21 -42.69 38.60
N THR A 13 11.37 -42.32 37.63
CA THR A 13 11.75 -41.47 36.49
C THR A 13 11.96 -40.04 36.96
N ALA A 14 13.17 -39.50 36.70
CA ALA A 14 13.50 -38.11 36.99
C ALA A 14 12.56 -37.14 36.25
N PRO A 15 12.18 -36.00 36.87
CA PRO A 15 11.25 -35.05 36.28
C PRO A 15 11.86 -34.39 35.03
N ARG A 16 11.13 -34.42 33.92
CA ARG A 16 11.48 -33.68 32.69
C ARG A 16 11.62 -32.18 33.00
N PRO A 17 12.68 -31.51 32.51
CA PRO A 17 12.78 -30.06 32.67
C PRO A 17 11.62 -29.36 31.95
N PRO A 18 11.13 -28.22 32.47
CA PRO A 18 10.01 -27.51 31.88
C PRO A 18 10.36 -27.10 30.46
N ALA A 19 9.43 -27.35 29.53
CA ALA A 19 9.55 -26.98 28.13
C ALA A 19 9.96 -25.50 28.03
N GLY A 20 11.22 -25.28 27.60
CA GLY A 20 11.75 -23.95 27.38
C GLY A 20 10.79 -23.18 26.48
N LYS A 21 10.35 -22.01 26.94
CA LYS A 21 9.57 -21.05 26.15
C LYS A 21 10.19 -20.97 24.76
N ALA A 22 9.49 -21.51 23.75
CA ALA A 22 9.89 -21.38 22.37
C ALA A 22 10.20 -19.90 22.11
N ALA A 23 11.47 -19.59 21.84
CA ALA A 23 11.91 -18.25 21.53
C ALA A 23 11.06 -17.74 20.38
N ARG A 24 10.27 -16.67 20.60
CA ARG A 24 9.34 -16.09 19.61
C ARG A 24 10.06 -15.92 18.27
N PRO A 25 9.80 -16.72 17.24
CA PRO A 25 10.52 -16.59 15.99
C PRO A 25 9.69 -15.66 15.10
N ASN A 26 9.80 -14.32 15.24
CA ASN A 26 9.10 -13.42 14.28
C ASN A 26 9.51 -11.94 14.22
N SER A 27 10.21 -11.34 15.19
CA SER A 27 10.51 -9.89 15.13
C SER A 27 11.69 -9.55 14.23
N ALA A 28 12.68 -10.43 14.10
CA ALA A 28 13.87 -10.19 13.27
C ALA A 28 13.61 -10.37 11.77
N ARG A 29 12.67 -11.27 11.37
CA ARG A 29 12.46 -11.67 9.97
C ARG A 29 11.79 -10.61 9.09
N LEU A 30 11.12 -9.62 9.69
CA LEU A 30 10.43 -8.53 8.98
C LEU A 30 11.02 -7.14 9.25
N GLY A 31 12.01 -7.02 10.13
CA GLY A 31 12.57 -5.72 10.52
C GLY A 31 13.18 -4.93 9.35
N TRP A 32 13.68 -5.63 8.34
CA TRP A 32 14.19 -5.00 7.12
C TRP A 32 13.07 -4.39 6.26
N LEU A 33 11.92 -5.06 6.15
CA LEU A 33 10.75 -4.54 5.43
C LEU A 33 10.18 -3.33 6.16
N ASP A 34 10.09 -3.40 7.48
CA ASP A 34 9.70 -2.25 8.30
C ASP A 34 10.69 -1.09 8.09
N GLY A 35 11.99 -1.35 8.13
CA GLY A 35 13.04 -0.35 7.89
C GLY A 35 12.91 0.33 6.52
N LEU A 36 12.74 -0.44 5.45
CA LEU A 36 12.54 0.08 4.10
C LEU A 36 11.27 0.93 4.00
N ARG A 37 10.16 0.48 4.58
CA ARG A 37 8.90 1.24 4.63
C ARG A 37 9.05 2.55 5.38
N GLY A 38 9.79 2.55 6.49
CA GLY A 38 10.05 3.75 7.28
C GLY A 38 10.82 4.79 6.49
N ILE A 39 11.92 4.37 5.84
CA ILE A 39 12.73 5.24 4.97
C ILE A 39 11.86 5.78 3.83
N ALA A 40 11.10 4.92 3.16
CA ALA A 40 10.23 5.31 2.07
C ALA A 40 9.18 6.36 2.49
N ALA A 41 8.51 6.16 3.64
CA ALA A 41 7.51 7.11 4.13
C ALA A 41 8.09 8.50 4.38
N LEU A 42 9.30 8.55 4.95
CA LEU A 42 9.97 9.82 5.25
C LEU A 42 10.43 10.52 3.97
N LEU A 43 10.96 9.77 2.99
CA LEU A 43 11.34 10.32 1.69
C LEU A 43 10.14 10.92 0.94
N VAL A 44 8.97 10.27 0.99
CA VAL A 44 7.72 10.83 0.42
C VAL A 44 7.38 12.17 1.08
N ALA A 45 7.46 12.26 2.42
CA ALA A 45 7.19 13.50 3.13
C ALA A 45 8.19 14.60 2.76
N ILE A 46 9.48 14.26 2.67
CA ILE A 46 10.56 15.17 2.25
C ILE A 46 10.33 15.70 0.83
N HIS A 47 9.93 14.81 -0.10
CA HIS A 47 9.63 15.19 -1.47
C HIS A 47 8.44 16.16 -1.54
N HIS A 48 7.33 15.88 -0.85
CA HIS A 48 6.16 16.77 -0.84
C HIS A 48 6.42 18.12 -0.15
N PHE A 49 7.35 18.18 0.81
CA PHE A 49 7.81 19.46 1.36
C PHE A 49 8.55 20.31 0.31
N GLY A 50 9.10 19.68 -0.73
CA GLY A 50 9.92 20.33 -1.74
C GLY A 50 11.36 20.57 -1.27
N LEU A 51 11.90 19.70 -0.41
CA LEU A 51 13.24 19.91 0.17
C LEU A 51 14.35 20.01 -0.89
N ALA A 52 14.17 19.37 -2.05
CA ALA A 52 15.10 19.46 -3.17
C ALA A 52 15.29 20.91 -3.64
N ASP A 53 14.26 21.75 -3.57
CA ASP A 53 14.31 23.18 -3.95
C ASP A 53 15.23 24.00 -3.05
N TRP A 54 15.52 23.50 -1.85
CA TRP A 54 16.33 24.18 -0.84
C TRP A 54 17.82 23.86 -0.97
N ILE A 55 18.17 22.86 -1.78
CA ILE A 55 19.53 22.36 -1.97
C ILE A 55 20.01 22.79 -3.37
N PRO A 56 21.18 23.43 -3.51
CA PRO A 56 21.76 23.74 -4.82
C PRO A 56 21.84 22.50 -5.72
N GLY A 57 21.24 22.57 -6.91
CA GLY A 57 21.16 21.45 -7.86
C GLY A 57 20.07 20.41 -7.56
N GLY A 58 19.29 20.55 -6.48
CA GLY A 58 18.27 19.57 -6.11
C GLY A 58 17.13 19.44 -7.12
N LYS A 59 16.66 20.54 -7.73
CA LYS A 59 15.68 20.50 -8.83
C LYS A 59 16.18 19.73 -10.03
N ASP A 60 17.43 19.93 -10.41
CA ASP A 60 18.02 19.22 -11.54
C ASP A 60 18.26 17.74 -11.21
N PHE A 61 18.56 17.43 -9.95
CA PHE A 61 18.57 16.05 -9.48
C PHE A 61 17.18 15.39 -9.60
N GLU A 62 16.11 16.05 -9.14
CA GLU A 62 14.74 15.49 -9.22
C GLU A 62 14.26 15.27 -10.66
N LYS A 63 14.70 16.09 -11.61
CA LYS A 63 14.47 15.84 -13.05
C LYS A 63 15.13 14.56 -13.55
N HIS A 64 16.15 14.04 -12.88
CA HIS A 64 16.79 12.78 -13.27
C HIS A 64 16.42 11.63 -12.36
N PHE A 65 16.03 11.90 -11.12
CA PHE A 65 15.67 10.90 -10.13
C PHE A 65 14.51 11.41 -9.26
N ASP A 66 13.30 10.96 -9.57
CA ASP A 66 12.11 11.44 -8.88
C ASP A 66 12.04 10.87 -7.45
N LEU A 67 12.17 11.75 -6.46
CA LEU A 67 12.15 11.40 -5.04
C LEU A 67 10.75 11.06 -4.51
N GLY A 68 9.69 11.32 -5.27
CA GLY A 68 8.32 10.89 -4.96
C GLY A 68 8.04 9.47 -5.47
N LEU A 69 8.38 9.18 -6.73
CA LEU A 69 8.16 7.88 -7.35
C LEU A 69 9.03 6.79 -6.75
N TYR A 70 10.31 7.08 -6.48
CA TYR A 70 11.28 6.14 -5.92
C TYR A 70 10.74 5.40 -4.67
N PRO A 71 10.37 6.10 -3.58
CA PRO A 71 9.86 5.43 -2.38
C PRO A 71 8.48 4.79 -2.60
N VAL A 72 7.66 5.30 -3.52
CA VAL A 72 6.34 4.72 -3.84
C VAL A 72 6.48 3.36 -4.52
N MET A 73 7.38 3.22 -5.49
CA MET A 73 7.68 1.93 -6.13
C MET A 73 8.26 0.93 -5.13
N LEU A 74 9.07 1.41 -4.17
CA LEU A 74 9.56 0.60 -3.07
C LEU A 74 8.41 0.10 -2.17
N PHE A 75 7.41 0.94 -1.86
CA PHE A 75 6.20 0.51 -1.15
C PHE A 75 5.43 -0.56 -1.90
N PHE A 76 5.24 -0.42 -3.21
CA PHE A 76 4.53 -1.41 -4.01
C PHE A 76 5.24 -2.76 -4.03
N LEU A 77 6.57 -2.77 -4.13
CA LEU A 77 7.37 -3.99 -4.09
C LEU A 77 7.28 -4.67 -2.71
N VAL A 78 7.34 -3.89 -1.63
CA VAL A 78 7.14 -4.39 -0.25
C VAL A 78 5.72 -4.94 -0.04
N SER A 79 4.70 -4.23 -0.53
CA SER A 79 3.30 -4.68 -0.45
C SER A 79 3.10 -5.99 -1.22
N GLY A 80 3.68 -6.08 -2.42
CA GLY A 80 3.71 -7.29 -3.23
C GLY A 80 4.33 -8.50 -2.53
N TYR A 81 5.41 -8.27 -1.77
CA TYR A 81 6.10 -9.30 -1.00
C TYR A 81 5.30 -9.76 0.23
N ILE A 82 4.62 -8.86 0.94
CA ILE A 82 3.95 -9.18 2.22
C ILE A 82 2.49 -9.59 2.07
N VAL A 83 1.73 -8.96 1.17
CA VAL A 83 0.27 -9.04 1.16
C VAL A 83 -0.22 -10.46 0.81
N PRO A 84 0.19 -11.10 -0.29
CA PRO A 84 -0.22 -12.48 -0.58
C PRO A 84 0.27 -13.45 0.49
N ALA A 85 1.50 -13.29 0.96
CA ALA A 85 2.04 -14.06 2.08
C ALA A 85 1.21 -13.92 3.37
N SER A 86 0.59 -12.76 3.60
CA SER A 86 -0.29 -12.53 4.75
C SER A 86 -1.65 -13.21 4.59
N LEU A 87 -2.18 -13.27 3.36
CA LEU A 87 -3.43 -13.97 3.05
C LEU A 87 -3.22 -15.49 3.14
N GLU A 88 -2.17 -16.01 2.50
CA GLU A 88 -1.83 -17.44 2.49
C GLU A 88 -1.57 -17.98 3.90
N ARG A 89 -0.80 -17.27 4.73
CA ARG A 89 -0.55 -17.67 6.12
C ARG A 89 -1.80 -17.71 6.98
N ARG A 90 -2.80 -16.88 6.66
CA ARG A 90 -4.07 -16.85 7.38
C ARG A 90 -5.03 -17.91 6.87
N GLY A 91 -5.01 -18.21 5.57
CA GLY A 91 -5.94 -19.15 4.93
C GLY A 91 -7.40 -18.66 4.85
N ASP A 92 -7.67 -17.44 5.29
CA ASP A 92 -9.03 -16.91 5.46
C ASP A 92 -9.16 -15.50 4.85
N VAL A 93 -9.93 -15.43 3.77
CA VAL A 93 -10.23 -14.20 3.00
C VAL A 93 -11.08 -13.23 3.83
N ARG A 94 -12.01 -13.72 4.65
CA ARG A 94 -12.84 -12.87 5.51
C ARG A 94 -11.97 -12.17 6.54
N GLY A 95 -11.14 -12.92 7.28
CA GLY A 95 -10.20 -12.36 8.25
C GLY A 95 -9.16 -11.45 7.61
N PHE A 96 -8.77 -11.70 6.36
CA PHE A 96 -7.92 -10.79 5.59
C PHE A 96 -8.60 -9.43 5.38
N TRP A 97 -9.82 -9.41 4.82
CA TRP A 97 -10.55 -8.16 4.56
C TRP A 97 -10.86 -7.38 5.82
N VAL A 98 -11.34 -8.05 6.87
CA VAL A 98 -11.58 -7.40 8.18
C VAL A 98 -10.27 -6.78 8.70
N GLY A 99 -9.16 -7.52 8.64
CA GLY A 99 -7.86 -7.00 9.06
C GLY A 99 -7.39 -5.77 8.27
N ARG A 100 -7.67 -5.71 6.97
CA ARG A 100 -7.28 -4.57 6.10
C ARG A 100 -8.16 -3.36 6.29
N ILE A 101 -9.48 -3.55 6.37
CA ILE A 101 -10.45 -2.46 6.60
C ILE A 101 -10.11 -1.74 7.90
N PHE A 102 -9.94 -2.49 9.00
CA PHE A 102 -9.63 -1.92 10.31
C PHE A 102 -8.19 -1.41 10.47
N ARG A 103 -7.31 -1.72 9.52
CA ARG A 103 -5.96 -1.15 9.46
C ARG A 103 -5.94 0.19 8.74
N ILE A 104 -6.72 0.34 7.68
CA ILE A 104 -6.64 1.48 6.75
C ILE A 104 -7.70 2.53 7.07
N TYR A 105 -8.98 2.13 7.07
CA TYR A 105 -10.10 3.07 7.09
C TYR A 105 -10.15 4.02 8.30
N PRO A 106 -9.90 3.58 9.56
CA PRO A 106 -9.99 4.47 10.71
C PRO A 106 -9.10 5.71 10.57
N LEU A 107 -7.87 5.53 10.11
CA LEU A 107 -6.94 6.65 9.94
C LEU A 107 -7.27 7.48 8.70
N VAL A 108 -7.64 6.85 7.57
CA VAL A 108 -8.08 7.59 6.36
C VAL A 108 -9.21 8.54 6.70
N ILE A 109 -10.26 8.05 7.36
CA ILE A 109 -11.44 8.85 7.70
C ILE A 109 -11.03 10.03 8.58
N ILE A 110 -10.29 9.78 9.67
CA ILE A 110 -9.86 10.83 10.59
C ILE A 110 -8.95 11.85 9.87
N ALA A 111 -7.95 11.40 9.11
CA ALA A 111 -7.01 12.28 8.44
C ALA A 111 -7.70 13.16 7.40
N VAL A 112 -8.59 12.59 6.56
CA VAL A 112 -9.36 13.34 5.56
C VAL A 112 -10.31 14.32 6.24
N THR A 113 -11.07 13.89 7.26
CA THR A 113 -12.00 14.76 7.97
C THR A 113 -11.28 15.92 8.64
N LEU A 114 -10.20 15.67 9.39
CA LEU A 114 -9.43 16.73 10.04
C LEU A 114 -8.81 17.70 9.02
N ALA A 115 -8.26 17.17 7.93
CA ALA A 115 -7.71 18.00 6.87
C ALA A 115 -8.77 18.90 6.20
N ALA A 116 -10.01 18.42 6.08
CA ALA A 116 -11.11 19.16 5.47
C ALA A 116 -11.67 20.28 6.37
N VAL A 117 -11.57 20.15 7.70
CA VAL A 117 -12.30 21.04 8.64
C VAL A 117 -11.41 21.89 9.55
N LEU A 118 -10.15 21.52 9.78
CA LEU A 118 -9.30 22.20 10.77
C LEU A 118 -8.71 23.51 10.26
N LEU A 119 -8.36 23.59 8.97
CA LEU A 119 -7.68 24.74 8.38
C LEU A 119 -8.59 25.47 7.37
N PRO A 120 -8.37 26.77 7.14
CA PRO A 120 -9.04 27.50 6.06
C PRO A 120 -8.80 26.82 4.70
N LYS A 121 -9.74 26.98 3.75
CA LYS A 121 -9.67 26.32 2.43
C LYS A 121 -8.32 26.52 1.71
N ASP A 122 -7.74 27.72 1.79
CA ASP A 122 -6.47 28.05 1.14
C ASP A 122 -5.25 27.32 1.75
N TYR A 123 -5.41 26.76 2.95
CA TYR A 123 -4.42 25.94 3.64
C TYR A 123 -4.95 24.53 3.91
N SER A 124 -5.98 24.08 3.19
CA SER A 124 -6.50 22.73 3.33
C SER A 124 -5.67 21.75 2.51
N ALA A 125 -5.34 20.60 3.09
CA ALA A 125 -4.77 19.49 2.33
C ALA A 125 -5.79 18.79 1.43
N VAL A 126 -7.09 19.09 1.62
CA VAL A 126 -8.19 18.58 0.81
C VAL A 126 -8.50 19.57 -0.31
N PRO A 127 -8.35 19.19 -1.58
CA PRO A 127 -8.60 20.08 -2.71
C PRO A 127 -10.03 20.62 -2.72
N SER A 128 -10.22 21.85 -3.20
CA SER A 128 -11.54 22.50 -3.27
C SER A 128 -12.58 21.66 -4.03
N GLN A 129 -12.13 20.90 -5.02
CA GLN A 129 -12.98 20.00 -5.82
C GLN A 129 -13.62 18.88 -4.98
N VAL A 130 -12.96 18.46 -3.89
CA VAL A 130 -13.49 17.49 -2.95
C VAL A 130 -14.41 18.19 -1.93
N THR A 131 -14.06 19.40 -1.48
CA THR A 131 -14.87 20.14 -0.49
C THR A 131 -16.15 20.76 -1.07
N ASP A 132 -16.13 21.17 -2.35
CA ASP A 132 -17.23 21.91 -2.99
C ASP A 132 -18.31 20.97 -3.54
N ARG A 133 -18.02 19.67 -3.71
CA ARG A 133 -18.98 18.62 -4.06
C ARG A 133 -18.84 17.42 -3.11
N PRO A 134 -19.13 17.61 -1.81
CA PRO A 134 -18.66 16.73 -0.75
C PRO A 134 -19.18 15.31 -0.88
N PHE A 135 -20.46 15.12 -1.24
CA PHE A 135 -21.05 13.78 -1.22
C PHE A 135 -20.37 12.79 -2.18
N TRP A 136 -20.30 13.11 -3.47
CA TRP A 136 -19.73 12.21 -4.48
C TRP A 136 -18.23 12.05 -4.34
N ALA A 137 -17.51 13.14 -4.03
CA ALA A 137 -16.07 13.10 -3.86
C ALA A 137 -15.68 12.29 -2.61
N TYR A 138 -16.42 12.46 -1.50
CA TYR A 138 -16.21 11.69 -0.27
C TYR A 138 -16.55 10.22 -0.47
N LEU A 139 -17.67 9.92 -1.15
CA LEU A 139 -18.05 8.53 -1.45
C LEU A 139 -16.98 7.82 -2.30
N ALA A 140 -16.47 8.47 -3.36
CA ALA A 140 -15.39 7.93 -4.17
C ALA A 140 -14.12 7.68 -3.35
N ASN A 141 -13.69 8.65 -2.53
CA ASN A 141 -12.51 8.53 -1.69
C ASN A 141 -12.67 7.46 -0.60
N LEU A 142 -13.88 7.28 -0.06
CA LEU A 142 -14.18 6.23 0.91
C LEU A 142 -14.03 4.83 0.30
N THR A 143 -14.29 4.65 -0.99
CA THR A 143 -14.03 3.35 -1.65
C THR A 143 -12.54 3.03 -1.79
N LEU A 144 -11.65 4.04 -1.64
CA LEU A 144 -10.24 3.96 -2.04
C LEU A 144 -10.09 3.46 -3.48
N LEU A 145 -10.98 3.91 -4.37
CA LEU A 145 -10.95 3.66 -5.82
C LEU A 145 -11.18 4.96 -6.59
N HIS A 146 -11.02 6.13 -5.96
CA HIS A 146 -11.31 7.43 -6.55
C HIS A 146 -10.50 7.70 -7.82
N GLU A 147 -9.22 7.32 -7.86
CA GLU A 147 -8.42 7.42 -9.10
C GLU A 147 -8.94 6.48 -10.20
N MET A 148 -9.63 5.40 -9.83
CA MET A 148 -10.25 4.46 -10.77
C MET A 148 -11.64 4.94 -11.23
N THR A 149 -12.26 5.85 -10.48
CA THR A 149 -13.54 6.51 -10.82
C THR A 149 -13.35 7.94 -11.33
N ASN A 150 -12.11 8.34 -11.64
CA ASN A 150 -11.76 9.68 -12.14
C ASN A 150 -12.13 10.83 -11.18
N ILE A 151 -11.90 10.62 -9.89
CA ILE A 151 -12.05 11.62 -8.82
C ILE A 151 -10.69 11.84 -8.16
N ALA A 152 -10.36 13.11 -7.89
CA ALA A 152 -9.12 13.47 -7.21
C ALA A 152 -9.07 12.90 -5.78
N SER A 153 -7.86 12.52 -5.37
CA SER A 153 -7.57 12.10 -4.01
C SER A 153 -7.88 13.20 -2.99
N ALA A 154 -8.63 12.86 -1.94
CA ALA A 154 -8.96 13.77 -0.84
C ALA A 154 -7.71 14.20 -0.06
N LEU A 155 -6.73 13.31 0.08
CA LEU A 155 -5.35 13.67 0.39
C LEU A 155 -4.50 13.20 -0.77
N GLY A 156 -3.65 14.06 -1.32
CA GLY A 156 -2.83 13.76 -2.50
C GLY A 156 -2.12 12.40 -2.45
N SER A 157 -1.68 11.95 -1.28
CA SER A 157 -1.00 10.64 -1.12
C SER A 157 -1.91 9.41 -1.25
N MET A 158 -3.24 9.56 -1.22
CA MET A 158 -4.19 8.42 -1.25
C MET A 158 -4.26 7.71 -2.60
N TRP A 159 -3.70 8.27 -3.68
CA TRP A 159 -3.72 7.62 -5.00
C TRP A 159 -3.05 6.23 -4.98
N THR A 160 -2.00 6.04 -4.17
CA THR A 160 -1.31 4.74 -4.06
C THR A 160 -2.17 3.69 -3.36
N LEU A 161 -3.03 4.12 -2.42
CA LEU A 161 -3.98 3.23 -1.73
C LEU A 161 -5.01 2.66 -2.71
N CYS A 162 -5.32 3.36 -3.81
CA CYS A 162 -6.16 2.82 -4.88
C CYS A 162 -5.55 1.57 -5.50
N TYR A 163 -4.27 1.63 -5.85
CA TYR A 163 -3.56 0.48 -6.41
C TYR A 163 -3.40 -0.65 -5.39
N GLU A 164 -3.19 -0.30 -4.11
CA GLU A 164 -3.15 -1.31 -3.05
C GLU A 164 -4.53 -2.00 -2.86
N MET A 165 -5.64 -1.26 -2.96
CA MET A 165 -7.00 -1.81 -2.92
C MET A 165 -7.29 -2.73 -4.13
N VAL A 166 -6.93 -2.30 -5.34
CA VAL A 166 -7.05 -3.14 -6.56
C VAL A 166 -6.21 -4.41 -6.42
N PHE A 167 -5.00 -4.30 -5.86
CA PHE A 167 -4.17 -5.48 -5.59
C PHE A 167 -4.82 -6.43 -4.57
N TYR A 168 -5.48 -5.90 -3.53
CA TYR A 168 -6.25 -6.73 -2.59
C TYR A 168 -7.39 -7.48 -3.28
N PHE A 169 -8.08 -6.83 -4.21
CA PHE A 169 -9.13 -7.46 -5.03
C PHE A 169 -8.56 -8.62 -5.85
N PHE A 170 -7.46 -8.40 -6.59
CA PHE A 170 -6.84 -9.44 -7.40
C PHE A 170 -6.30 -10.60 -6.56
N VAL A 171 -5.57 -10.31 -5.48
CA VAL A 171 -5.01 -11.37 -4.62
C VAL A 171 -6.12 -12.19 -3.97
N SER A 172 -7.23 -11.58 -3.56
CA SER A 172 -8.41 -12.29 -3.04
C SER A 172 -9.03 -13.20 -4.10
N ALA A 173 -9.26 -12.67 -5.30
CA ALA A 173 -9.83 -13.41 -6.43
C ALA A 173 -8.95 -14.59 -6.88
N LEU A 174 -7.62 -14.39 -6.92
CA LEU A 174 -6.67 -15.44 -7.25
C LEU A 174 -6.60 -16.52 -6.15
N PHE A 175 -6.68 -16.12 -4.88
CA PHE A 175 -6.64 -17.04 -3.76
C PHE A 175 -7.83 -18.00 -3.76
N VAL A 176 -9.06 -17.49 -3.89
CA VAL A 176 -10.27 -18.34 -3.89
C VAL A 176 -10.38 -19.28 -5.10
N ASN A 177 -9.64 -19.00 -6.16
CA ASN A 177 -9.58 -19.85 -7.36
C ASN A 177 -8.35 -20.78 -7.38
N GLY A 178 -7.54 -20.82 -6.31
CA GLY A 178 -6.31 -21.62 -6.26
C GLY A 178 -5.21 -21.14 -7.21
N ARG A 179 -5.40 -20.00 -7.89
CA ARG A 179 -4.44 -19.41 -8.84
C ARG A 179 -3.46 -18.45 -8.19
N HIS A 180 -3.51 -18.28 -6.86
CA HIS A 180 -2.61 -17.37 -6.15
C HIS A 180 -1.15 -17.62 -6.50
N ARG A 181 -0.71 -18.88 -6.70
CA ARG A 181 0.66 -19.27 -7.06
C ARG A 181 1.15 -18.79 -8.43
N GLN A 182 0.26 -18.33 -9.31
CA GLN A 182 0.58 -17.88 -10.67
C GLN A 182 1.14 -16.44 -10.71
N SER A 183 1.89 -15.97 -9.71
CA SER A 183 2.37 -14.57 -9.70
C SER A 183 3.30 -14.23 -10.85
N ALA A 184 4.17 -15.16 -11.28
CA ALA A 184 5.13 -14.90 -12.36
C ALA A 184 4.43 -14.60 -13.70
N PRO A 185 3.56 -15.46 -14.24
CA PRO A 185 2.87 -15.14 -15.50
C PRO A 185 1.98 -13.89 -15.38
N ILE A 186 1.37 -13.63 -14.22
CA ILE A 186 0.57 -12.41 -13.99
C ILE A 186 1.46 -11.16 -13.99
N SER A 187 2.63 -11.22 -13.34
CA SER A 187 3.62 -10.15 -13.33
C SER A 187 4.14 -9.85 -14.74
N LEU A 188 4.43 -10.91 -15.52
CA LEU A 188 4.86 -10.79 -16.91
C LEU A 188 3.74 -10.23 -17.79
N PHE A 189 2.49 -10.61 -17.57
CA PHE A 189 1.34 -10.04 -18.28
C PHE A 189 1.23 -8.53 -18.06
N PHE A 190 1.28 -8.07 -16.81
CA PHE A 190 1.21 -6.63 -16.52
C PHE A 190 2.43 -5.87 -17.08
N ALA A 191 3.63 -6.42 -16.98
CA ALA A 191 4.81 -5.81 -17.59
C ALA A 191 4.70 -5.76 -19.14
N GLY A 192 4.27 -6.85 -19.77
CA GLY A 192 4.04 -6.88 -21.21
C GLY A 192 2.95 -5.90 -21.65
N ALA A 193 1.84 -5.81 -20.90
CA ALA A 193 0.78 -4.84 -21.16
C ALA A 193 1.28 -3.39 -21.02
N ALA A 194 2.12 -3.11 -20.02
CA ALA A 194 2.77 -1.80 -19.86
C ALA A 194 3.60 -1.46 -21.11
N LEU A 195 4.42 -2.40 -21.58
CA LEU A 195 5.35 -2.21 -22.69
C LEU A 195 4.70 -2.13 -24.07
N LEU A 196 3.63 -2.89 -24.30
CA LEU A 196 3.01 -3.02 -25.62
C LEU A 196 1.85 -2.06 -25.82
N LEU A 197 1.08 -1.78 -24.76
CA LEU A 197 -0.16 -1.02 -24.84
C LEU A 197 -0.07 0.34 -24.13
N GLY A 198 1.04 0.65 -23.48
CA GLY A 198 1.21 1.80 -22.59
C GLY A 198 0.84 3.16 -23.20
N ALA A 199 1.26 3.42 -24.45
CA ALA A 199 0.91 4.66 -25.16
C ALA A 199 -0.48 4.63 -25.82
N TRP A 200 -1.01 3.44 -26.11
CA TRP A 200 -2.16 3.27 -27.01
C TRP A 200 -3.46 3.15 -26.23
N TRP A 201 -3.43 2.44 -25.11
CA TRP A 201 -4.62 2.21 -24.31
C TRP A 201 -4.85 3.36 -23.34
N LYS A 202 -6.01 4.00 -23.45
CA LYS A 202 -6.45 5.09 -22.56
C LYS A 202 -7.67 4.60 -21.78
N PRO A 203 -7.50 4.19 -20.51
CA PRO A 203 -8.57 3.55 -19.77
C PRO A 203 -9.83 4.40 -19.65
N GLN A 204 -9.79 5.73 -19.66
CA GLN A 204 -10.93 6.62 -19.41
C GLN A 204 -12.02 6.58 -20.52
N LEU A 205 -12.67 5.43 -20.70
CA LEU A 205 -13.70 5.17 -21.70
C LEU A 205 -15.10 5.56 -21.22
N ILE A 206 -15.35 5.55 -19.90
CA ILE A 206 -16.66 5.86 -19.31
C ILE A 206 -16.71 7.31 -18.81
N THR A 207 -15.75 7.72 -17.98
CA THR A 207 -15.69 9.09 -17.46
C THR A 207 -14.95 10.03 -18.41
N PRO A 208 -15.37 11.30 -18.54
CA PRO A 208 -14.72 12.24 -19.44
C PRO A 208 -13.28 12.56 -19.01
N LYS A 209 -12.43 12.88 -19.98
CA LYS A 209 -11.03 13.27 -19.77
C LYS A 209 -10.87 14.60 -19.04
N ALA A 210 -11.88 15.47 -19.08
CA ALA A 210 -11.86 16.71 -18.32
C ALA A 210 -11.99 16.37 -16.82
N ALA A 211 -10.90 16.51 -16.08
CA ALA A 211 -10.79 16.04 -14.70
C ALA A 211 -11.70 16.75 -13.68
N TRP A 212 -12.59 17.65 -14.10
CA TRP A 212 -13.14 18.67 -13.21
C TRP A 212 -14.62 19.01 -13.44
N VAL A 213 -15.27 18.38 -14.42
CA VAL A 213 -16.72 18.47 -14.62
C VAL A 213 -17.26 17.11 -14.26
N ALA A 214 -17.78 16.91 -13.03
CA ALA A 214 -18.47 15.66 -12.70
C ALA A 214 -19.82 15.66 -13.45
N PRO A 215 -19.97 14.95 -14.57
CA PRO A 215 -21.23 14.85 -15.27
C PRO A 215 -21.97 13.61 -14.71
N GLY A 216 -23.21 13.40 -15.13
CA GLY A 216 -24.00 12.21 -14.75
C GLY A 216 -23.23 10.88 -14.78
N PRO A 217 -22.40 10.58 -15.80
CA PRO A 217 -21.65 9.32 -15.89
C PRO A 217 -20.67 9.08 -14.74
N THR A 218 -20.04 10.13 -14.20
CA THR A 218 -19.09 9.99 -13.08
C THR A 218 -19.81 9.65 -11.77
N HIS A 219 -21.01 10.19 -11.55
CA HIS A 219 -21.81 9.80 -10.39
C HIS A 219 -22.28 8.35 -10.48
N HIS A 220 -22.70 7.90 -11.67
CA HIS A 220 -23.12 6.51 -11.90
C HIS A 220 -22.00 5.51 -11.64
N ILE A 221 -20.77 5.77 -12.10
CA ILE A 221 -19.66 4.86 -11.86
C ILE A 221 -19.24 4.82 -10.38
N ILE A 222 -19.31 5.95 -9.66
CA ILE A 222 -19.04 6.00 -8.22
C ILE A 222 -20.09 5.17 -7.47
N ALA A 223 -21.38 5.37 -7.78
CA ALA A 223 -22.47 4.62 -7.16
C ALA A 223 -22.36 3.11 -7.43
N ALA A 224 -22.10 2.73 -8.69
CA ALA A 224 -21.90 1.34 -9.09
C ALA A 224 -20.69 0.72 -8.38
N THR A 225 -19.56 1.45 -8.32
CA THR A 225 -18.35 1.01 -7.62
C THR A 225 -18.62 0.78 -6.14
N GLY A 226 -19.24 1.74 -5.46
CA GLY A 226 -19.60 1.61 -4.05
C GLY A 226 -20.55 0.44 -3.78
N LEU A 227 -21.57 0.26 -4.62
CA LEU A 227 -22.54 -0.83 -4.50
C LEU A 227 -21.89 -2.21 -4.72
N LEU A 228 -21.10 -2.37 -5.78
CA LEU A 228 -20.42 -3.63 -6.10
C LEU A 228 -19.37 -3.98 -5.04
N MET A 229 -18.61 -2.99 -4.57
CA MET A 229 -17.64 -3.17 -3.50
C MET A 229 -18.32 -3.58 -2.19
N LEU A 230 -19.38 -2.87 -1.79
CA LEU A 230 -20.15 -3.21 -0.59
C LEU A 230 -20.73 -4.62 -0.70
N THR A 231 -21.33 -4.95 -1.85
CA THR A 231 -21.89 -6.29 -2.10
C THR A 231 -20.82 -7.37 -1.98
N GLY A 232 -19.66 -7.18 -2.62
CA GLY A 232 -18.55 -8.14 -2.56
C GLY A 232 -18.03 -8.34 -1.13
N LEU A 233 -17.88 -7.24 -0.37
CA LEU A 233 -17.45 -7.30 1.03
C LEU A 233 -18.51 -7.98 1.92
N VAL A 234 -19.79 -7.67 1.75
CA VAL A 234 -20.89 -8.32 2.49
C VAL A 234 -20.87 -9.83 2.23
N LEU A 235 -20.80 -10.26 0.97
CA LEU A 235 -20.71 -11.68 0.60
C LEU A 235 -19.54 -12.40 1.26
N ILE A 236 -18.37 -11.74 1.35
CA ILE A 236 -17.19 -12.28 2.04
C ILE A 236 -17.44 -12.40 3.56
N THR A 237 -18.07 -11.39 4.18
CA THR A 237 -18.32 -11.41 5.63
C THR A 237 -19.30 -12.49 6.09
N LEU A 238 -20.19 -12.95 5.20
CA LEU A 238 -21.13 -14.03 5.48
C LEU A 238 -20.45 -15.39 5.73
N GLY A 239 -19.17 -15.55 5.37
CA GLY A 239 -18.35 -16.70 5.75
C GLY A 239 -18.60 -18.01 4.99
N ARG A 240 -19.67 -18.11 4.18
CA ARG A 240 -19.92 -19.30 3.35
C ARG A 240 -18.90 -19.39 2.20
N PRO A 241 -18.24 -20.55 1.95
CA PRO A 241 -17.18 -20.66 0.94
C PRO A 241 -17.60 -20.20 -0.46
N GLN A 242 -18.82 -20.54 -0.89
CA GLN A 242 -19.37 -20.11 -2.18
C GLN A 242 -19.56 -18.59 -2.25
N LEU A 243 -20.10 -17.97 -1.18
CA LEU A 243 -20.31 -16.52 -1.13
C LEU A 243 -18.98 -15.76 -1.05
N ILE A 244 -18.00 -16.28 -0.31
CA ILE A 244 -16.63 -15.73 -0.30
C ILE A 244 -16.04 -15.75 -1.71
N ARG A 245 -16.20 -16.86 -2.43
CA ARG A 245 -15.70 -16.97 -3.81
C ARG A 245 -16.38 -15.97 -4.75
N ILE A 246 -17.71 -15.87 -4.69
CA ILE A 246 -18.47 -14.91 -5.51
C ILE A 246 -18.07 -13.48 -5.16
N GLY A 247 -18.01 -13.13 -3.87
CA GLY A 247 -17.62 -11.80 -3.42
C GLY A 247 -16.19 -11.43 -3.84
N ALA A 248 -15.24 -12.33 -3.66
CA ALA A 248 -13.85 -12.10 -4.10
C ALA A 248 -13.74 -11.99 -5.63
N MET A 249 -14.49 -12.79 -6.39
CA MET A 249 -14.55 -12.69 -7.85
C MET A 249 -15.18 -11.38 -8.32
N LEU A 250 -16.26 -10.94 -7.65
CA LEU A 250 -16.91 -9.66 -7.91
C LEU A 250 -15.95 -8.49 -7.69
N LEU A 251 -15.23 -8.49 -6.56
CA LEU A 251 -14.21 -7.47 -6.28
C LEU A 251 -13.06 -7.51 -7.30
N GLY A 252 -12.57 -8.71 -7.65
CA GLY A 252 -11.55 -8.88 -8.68
C GLY A 252 -11.99 -8.36 -10.04
N GLY A 253 -13.23 -8.65 -10.44
CA GLY A 253 -13.84 -8.16 -11.67
C GLY A 253 -14.04 -6.64 -11.66
N LEU A 254 -14.50 -6.07 -10.55
CA LEU A 254 -14.60 -4.63 -10.34
C LEU A 254 -13.23 -3.94 -10.50
N GLY A 255 -12.21 -4.46 -9.83
CA GLY A 255 -10.83 -3.95 -9.94
C GLY A 255 -10.31 -3.99 -11.36
N ALA A 256 -10.50 -5.10 -12.08
CA ALA A 256 -10.08 -5.23 -13.48
C ALA A 256 -10.85 -4.26 -14.38
N ALA A 257 -12.18 -4.20 -14.27
CA ALA A 257 -13.00 -3.32 -15.08
C ALA A 257 -12.58 -1.87 -14.90
N LEU A 258 -12.46 -1.38 -13.67
CA LEU A 258 -12.09 0.02 -13.45
C LEU A 258 -10.65 0.31 -13.89
N LEU A 259 -9.70 -0.61 -13.61
CA LEU A 259 -8.30 -0.45 -14.00
C LEU A 259 -8.12 -0.32 -15.52
N PHE A 260 -8.80 -1.16 -16.30
CA PHE A 260 -8.65 -1.18 -17.76
C PHE A 260 -9.63 -0.24 -18.47
N ILE A 261 -10.76 0.15 -17.87
CA ILE A 261 -11.87 0.84 -18.56
C ILE A 261 -12.21 2.20 -17.93
N ASN A 262 -11.57 2.60 -16.83
CA ASN A 262 -11.83 3.93 -16.27
C ASN A 262 -10.71 4.62 -15.50
N ALA A 263 -9.58 3.94 -15.23
CA ALA A 263 -8.49 4.52 -14.45
C ALA A 263 -8.00 5.86 -14.99
N ARG A 264 -7.78 6.83 -14.08
CA ARG A 264 -7.35 8.20 -14.41
C ARG A 264 -5.87 8.29 -14.78
N SER A 265 -5.01 7.46 -14.20
CA SER A 265 -3.57 7.47 -14.47
C SER A 265 -3.22 6.93 -15.85
N THR A 266 -1.98 7.14 -16.29
CA THR A 266 -1.52 6.49 -17.52
C THR A 266 -1.58 4.98 -17.41
N PHE A 267 -1.79 4.33 -18.56
CA PHE A 267 -1.89 2.89 -18.60
C PHE A 267 -0.56 2.22 -18.26
N PHE A 268 0.55 2.71 -18.81
CA PHE A 268 1.87 2.12 -18.56
C PHE A 268 2.27 2.19 -17.07
N GLU A 269 1.99 3.30 -16.37
CA GLU A 269 2.28 3.42 -14.93
C GLU A 269 1.44 2.43 -14.12
N SER A 270 0.13 2.37 -14.40
CA SER A 270 -0.80 1.48 -13.72
C SER A 270 -0.41 0.01 -13.86
N MET A 271 -0.05 -0.40 -15.08
CA MET A 271 0.42 -1.74 -15.37
C MET A 271 1.79 -2.02 -14.73
N THR A 272 2.72 -1.07 -14.78
CA THR A 272 4.05 -1.17 -14.14
C THR A 272 3.95 -1.33 -12.62
N ILE A 273 3.04 -0.61 -11.97
CA ILE A 273 2.77 -0.75 -10.53
C ILE A 273 2.34 -2.17 -10.22
N LEU A 274 1.34 -2.70 -10.93
CA LEU A 274 0.83 -4.06 -10.69
C LEU A 274 1.87 -5.13 -11.02
N ALA A 275 2.64 -4.95 -12.08
CA ALA A 275 3.78 -5.80 -12.40
C ALA A 275 4.79 -5.83 -11.24
N THR A 276 5.12 -4.66 -10.67
CA THR A 276 6.02 -4.54 -9.51
C THR A 276 5.47 -5.24 -8.28
N MET A 277 4.18 -5.07 -7.98
CA MET A 277 3.54 -5.74 -6.84
C MET A 277 3.55 -7.28 -7.01
N PHE A 278 3.17 -7.80 -8.18
CA PHE A 278 3.22 -9.24 -8.42
C PHE A 278 4.66 -9.78 -8.45
N ALA A 279 5.63 -8.99 -8.93
CA ALA A 279 7.04 -9.36 -8.84
C ALA A 279 7.54 -9.47 -7.40
N GLY A 280 7.10 -8.59 -6.50
CA GLY A 280 7.34 -8.73 -5.05
C GLY A 280 6.84 -10.08 -4.53
N THR A 281 5.69 -10.56 -5.02
CA THR A 281 5.17 -11.89 -4.71
C THR A 281 6.01 -13.02 -5.31
N VAL A 282 6.51 -12.85 -6.54
CA VAL A 282 7.45 -13.80 -7.17
C VAL A 282 8.72 -13.96 -6.32
N ILE A 283 9.28 -12.85 -5.84
CA ILE A 283 10.46 -12.84 -4.97
C ILE A 283 10.17 -13.60 -3.68
N PHE A 284 9.05 -13.32 -3.03
CA PHE A 284 8.62 -14.06 -1.84
C PHE A 284 8.55 -15.57 -2.09
N ARG A 285 7.96 -15.98 -3.22
CA ARG A 285 7.83 -17.40 -3.58
C ARG A 285 9.15 -18.08 -3.87
N ALA A 286 10.07 -17.37 -4.53
CA ALA A 286 11.41 -17.88 -4.80
C ALA A 286 12.17 -18.13 -3.49
N GLU A 287 11.97 -17.26 -2.49
CA GLU A 287 12.53 -17.45 -1.14
C GLU A 287 11.91 -18.64 -0.40
N GLN A 288 10.59 -18.85 -0.52
CA GLN A 288 9.91 -20.02 0.03
C GLN A 288 10.10 -21.30 -0.81
N ARG A 289 10.93 -21.27 -1.86
CA ARG A 289 11.16 -22.39 -2.80
C ARG A 289 9.88 -22.92 -3.45
N GLN A 290 8.89 -22.04 -3.67
CA GLN A 290 7.62 -22.36 -4.33
C GLN A 290 7.66 -22.18 -5.85
N ILE A 291 8.66 -21.47 -6.35
CA ILE A 291 8.95 -21.28 -7.77
C ILE A 291 10.45 -21.47 -7.99
N ASP A 292 10.82 -21.95 -9.17
CA ASP A 292 12.22 -22.05 -9.55
C ASP A 292 12.91 -20.67 -9.52
N ARG A 293 14.16 -20.64 -9.04
CA ARG A 293 14.91 -19.39 -8.87
C ARG A 293 15.25 -18.75 -10.21
N SER A 294 15.60 -19.53 -11.23
CA SER A 294 15.92 -18.98 -12.55
C SER A 294 14.70 -18.31 -13.17
N LEU A 295 13.52 -18.93 -13.06
CA LEU A 295 12.26 -18.36 -13.53
C LEU A 295 11.91 -17.06 -12.78
N ALA A 296 12.14 -17.03 -11.46
CA ALA A 296 11.95 -15.81 -10.68
C ALA A 296 12.91 -14.69 -11.11
N TRP A 297 14.19 -14.99 -11.36
CA TRP A 297 15.16 -14.02 -11.85
C TRP A 297 14.79 -13.48 -13.23
N ILE A 298 14.40 -14.34 -14.17
CA ILE A 298 13.94 -13.94 -15.51
C ILE A 298 12.72 -13.01 -15.39
N CYS A 299 11.74 -13.38 -14.57
CA CYS A 299 10.56 -12.55 -14.32
C CYS A 299 10.93 -11.18 -13.74
N CYS A 300 11.79 -11.14 -12.72
CA CYS A 300 12.21 -9.89 -12.10
C CYS A 300 13.04 -9.02 -13.04
N ALA A 301 13.94 -9.62 -13.81
CA ALA A 301 14.73 -8.92 -14.82
C ALA A 301 13.84 -8.33 -15.91
N PHE A 302 12.83 -9.07 -16.37
CA PHE A 302 11.87 -8.56 -17.35
C PHE A 302 11.09 -7.37 -16.79
N VAL A 303 10.52 -7.49 -15.59
CA VAL A 303 9.74 -6.40 -14.96
C VAL A 303 10.60 -5.16 -14.68
N LEU A 304 11.87 -5.36 -14.26
CA LEU A 304 12.81 -4.26 -14.05
C LEU A 304 13.13 -3.54 -15.36
N THR A 305 13.50 -4.29 -16.40
CA THR A 305 13.81 -3.76 -17.72
C THR A 305 12.61 -3.07 -18.34
N THR A 306 11.42 -3.67 -18.26
CA THR A 306 10.17 -3.04 -18.71
C THR A 306 9.94 -1.72 -18.02
N GLY A 307 9.99 -1.68 -16.67
CA GLY A 307 9.75 -0.43 -15.93
C GLY A 307 10.76 0.67 -16.28
N PHE A 308 12.00 0.32 -16.61
CA PHE A 308 12.96 1.28 -17.15
C PHE A 308 12.59 1.75 -18.56
N LEU A 309 12.26 0.82 -19.47
CA LEU A 309 12.01 1.12 -20.87
C LEU A 309 10.71 1.92 -21.10
N VAL A 310 9.65 1.65 -20.33
CA VAL A 310 8.36 2.34 -20.51
C VAL A 310 8.46 3.83 -20.22
N GLY A 311 9.30 4.25 -19.26
CA GLY A 311 9.56 5.67 -19.02
C GLY A 311 10.14 6.33 -20.27
N TYR A 312 11.15 5.69 -20.89
CA TYR A 312 11.80 6.19 -22.11
C TYR A 312 10.88 6.14 -23.34
N PHE A 313 10.20 5.02 -23.59
CA PHE A 313 9.36 4.85 -24.78
C PHE A 313 8.11 5.73 -24.79
N TYR A 314 7.62 6.13 -23.61
CA TYR A 314 6.42 6.95 -23.48
C TYR A 314 6.71 8.36 -22.98
N ASP A 315 7.96 8.81 -23.17
CA ASP A 315 8.35 10.19 -22.93
C ASP A 315 7.78 11.11 -24.01
N ASN A 316 6.55 11.54 -23.82
CA ASN A 316 5.94 12.55 -24.69
C ASN A 316 5.16 13.58 -23.86
N PRO A 317 4.94 14.81 -24.40
CA PRO A 317 4.29 15.88 -23.66
C PRO A 317 2.87 15.56 -23.19
N ASP A 318 2.16 14.67 -23.88
CA ASP A 318 0.81 14.29 -23.49
C ASP A 318 0.80 13.27 -22.35
N ALA A 319 1.76 12.36 -22.31
CA ALA A 319 2.00 11.46 -21.19
C ALA A 319 2.46 12.27 -19.97
N GLN A 320 3.43 13.18 -20.13
CA GLN A 320 3.96 14.01 -19.03
C GLN A 320 2.89 14.85 -18.30
N LYS A 321 1.77 15.20 -18.97
CA LYS A 321 0.64 15.92 -18.34
C LYS A 321 -0.17 15.07 -17.34
N ILE A 322 -0.10 13.75 -17.46
CA ILE A 322 -0.93 12.80 -16.71
C ILE A 322 -0.11 11.76 -15.95
N THR A 323 1.21 11.69 -16.19
CA THR A 323 2.17 10.94 -15.36
C THR A 323 2.51 11.70 -14.09
N TRP A 324 3.00 10.99 -13.09
CA TRP A 324 3.41 11.62 -11.82
C TRP A 324 4.83 12.20 -11.84
N THR A 325 5.58 11.97 -12.92
CA THR A 325 6.98 12.40 -13.06
C THR A 325 7.15 13.46 -14.14
N GLY A 326 8.10 14.38 -13.94
CA GLY A 326 8.41 15.46 -14.89
C GLY A 326 9.32 15.07 -16.06
N SER A 327 9.85 13.85 -16.10
CA SER A 327 10.72 13.35 -17.16
C SER A 327 10.79 11.82 -17.16
N TRP A 328 11.23 11.24 -18.27
CA TRP A 328 11.50 9.81 -18.33
C TRP A 328 12.66 9.37 -17.45
N GLN A 329 13.72 10.18 -17.31
CA GLN A 329 14.84 9.82 -16.44
C GLN A 329 14.36 9.75 -14.98
N GLY A 330 13.61 10.77 -14.57
CA GLY A 330 12.99 10.86 -13.24
C GLY A 330 12.20 9.59 -12.93
N PHE A 331 11.39 9.12 -13.88
CA PHE A 331 10.65 7.86 -13.75
C PHE A 331 11.56 6.63 -13.70
N SER A 332 12.34 6.40 -14.76
CA SER A 332 13.06 5.15 -14.97
C SER A 332 14.18 4.93 -13.95
N LEU A 333 14.91 5.99 -13.58
CA LEU A 333 15.99 5.89 -12.58
C LEU A 333 15.43 5.74 -11.17
N ALA A 334 14.34 6.43 -10.83
CA ALA A 334 13.65 6.23 -9.55
C ALA A 334 13.11 4.81 -9.42
N TYR A 335 12.53 4.26 -10.49
CA TYR A 335 12.04 2.90 -10.55
C TYR A 335 13.17 1.88 -10.32
N VAL A 336 14.28 2.00 -11.06
CA VAL A 336 15.46 1.14 -10.87
C VAL A 336 16.04 1.30 -9.45
N GLY A 337 16.09 2.53 -8.93
CA GLY A 337 16.52 2.81 -7.57
C GLY A 337 15.70 2.05 -6.53
N ALA A 338 14.37 2.00 -6.71
CA ALA A 338 13.45 1.30 -5.81
C ALA A 338 13.75 -0.21 -5.77
N TRP A 339 13.91 -0.81 -6.94
CA TRP A 339 14.29 -2.22 -7.09
C TRP A 339 15.67 -2.53 -6.50
N ALA A 340 16.66 -1.67 -6.76
CA ALA A 340 18.00 -1.80 -6.20
C ALA A 340 17.97 -1.72 -4.66
N THR A 341 17.19 -0.79 -4.10
CA THR A 341 17.04 -0.62 -2.65
C THR A 341 16.36 -1.81 -2.01
N PHE A 342 15.32 -2.35 -2.64
CA PHE A 342 14.66 -3.57 -2.17
C PHE A 342 15.62 -4.78 -2.24
N GLY A 343 16.36 -4.92 -3.34
CA GLY A 343 17.40 -5.94 -3.50
C GLY A 343 18.48 -5.86 -2.41
N LEU A 344 18.96 -4.65 -2.11
CA LEU A 344 19.89 -4.42 -1.00
C LEU A 344 19.29 -4.79 0.35
N GLY A 345 18.04 -4.38 0.62
CA GLY A 345 17.32 -4.78 1.82
C GLY A 345 17.17 -6.31 1.93
N MET A 346 16.94 -6.98 0.80
CA MET A 346 16.86 -8.43 0.72
C MET A 346 18.23 -9.10 1.00
N LEU A 347 19.34 -8.55 0.49
CA LEU A 347 20.70 -9.02 0.82
C LEU A 347 21.00 -8.87 2.32
N LEU A 348 20.49 -7.80 2.93
CA LEU A 348 20.67 -7.47 4.34
C LEU A 348 19.58 -8.07 5.27
N ARG A 349 18.66 -8.90 4.74
CA ARG A 349 17.48 -9.37 5.49
C ARG A 349 17.78 -10.20 6.74
N ASN A 350 18.93 -10.87 6.77
CA ASN A 350 19.39 -11.67 7.90
C ASN A 350 20.23 -10.88 8.90
N ARG A 351 20.48 -9.58 8.65
CA ARG A 351 21.20 -8.69 9.56
C ARG A 351 20.23 -8.06 10.57
N ARG A 352 20.76 -7.57 11.68
CA ARG A 352 19.98 -6.80 12.66
C ARG A 352 19.75 -5.40 12.12
N TRP A 353 18.49 -4.98 12.05
CA TRP A 353 18.13 -3.63 11.65
C TRP A 353 18.04 -2.69 12.86
N PRO A 354 18.53 -1.44 12.75
CA PRO A 354 18.43 -0.44 13.81
C PRO A 354 17.00 -0.25 14.31
N ARG A 355 16.85 -0.11 15.64
CA ARG A 355 15.53 0.06 16.27
C ARG A 355 14.77 1.27 15.74
N VAL A 356 15.48 2.37 15.47
CA VAL A 356 14.90 3.60 14.90
C VAL A 356 14.25 3.33 13.55
N LEU A 357 14.93 2.60 12.64
CA LEU A 357 14.38 2.26 11.34
C LEU A 357 13.14 1.35 11.45
N THR A 358 13.20 0.35 12.33
CA THR A 358 12.04 -0.52 12.57
C THR A 358 10.87 0.22 13.24
N TRP A 359 11.15 1.22 14.09
CA TRP A 359 10.12 2.08 14.69
C TRP A 359 9.47 2.96 13.62
N LEU A 360 10.27 3.61 12.79
CA LEU A 360 9.78 4.40 11.67
C LEU A 360 8.92 3.56 10.71
N GLY A 361 9.30 2.30 10.50
CA GLY A 361 8.50 1.32 9.77
C GLY A 361 7.14 1.01 10.37
N LYS A 362 7.03 0.94 11.70
CA LYS A 362 5.76 0.68 12.39
C LYS A 362 4.77 1.81 12.22
N ILE A 363 5.26 3.06 12.25
CA ILE A 363 4.43 4.26 12.06
C ILE A 363 4.37 4.72 10.61
N SER A 364 4.94 3.94 9.67
CA SER A 364 5.12 4.38 8.28
C SER A 364 3.80 4.70 7.59
N TYR A 365 2.73 4.00 7.97
CA TYR A 365 1.40 4.25 7.42
C TYR A 365 0.85 5.61 7.88
N SER A 366 0.97 5.90 9.17
CA SER A 366 0.67 7.24 9.70
C SER A 366 1.51 8.33 9.03
N VAL A 367 2.84 8.18 8.94
CA VAL A 367 3.73 9.15 8.26
C VAL A 367 3.25 9.41 6.84
N TYR A 368 2.95 8.35 6.10
CA TYR A 368 2.49 8.44 4.72
C TYR A 368 1.14 9.16 4.57
N LEU A 369 0.23 9.06 5.54
CA LEU A 369 -1.10 9.64 5.42
C LEU A 369 -1.19 11.06 6.00
N VAL A 370 -0.51 11.33 7.13
CA VAL A 370 -0.63 12.61 7.85
C VAL A 370 0.31 13.69 7.33
N HIS A 371 1.33 13.35 6.54
CA HIS A 371 2.34 14.33 6.12
C HIS A 371 1.75 15.50 5.31
N LEU A 372 0.74 15.28 4.45
CA LEU A 372 0.11 16.37 3.70
C LEU A 372 -0.70 17.31 4.61
N PRO A 373 -1.62 16.83 5.48
CA PRO A 373 -2.25 17.68 6.48
C PRO A 373 -1.24 18.48 7.32
N VAL A 374 -0.16 17.82 7.76
CA VAL A 374 0.90 18.47 8.55
C VAL A 374 1.69 19.48 7.71
N LEU A 375 1.94 19.22 6.44
CA LEU A 375 2.63 20.13 5.52
C LEU A 375 1.84 21.43 5.38
N TRP A 376 0.55 21.33 5.08
CA TRP A 376 -0.33 22.48 4.95
C TRP A 376 -0.50 23.24 6.27
N ALA A 377 -0.59 22.53 7.39
CA ALA A 377 -0.56 23.15 8.72
C ALA A 377 0.76 23.88 9.00
N THR A 378 1.89 23.34 8.53
CA THR A 378 3.21 23.96 8.68
C THR A 378 3.30 25.27 7.89
N TRP A 379 2.79 25.30 6.66
CA TRP A 379 2.71 26.52 5.86
C TRP A 379 1.80 27.56 6.50
N TRP A 380 0.62 27.16 6.98
CA TRP A 380 -0.29 28.04 7.71
C TRP A 380 0.38 28.63 8.97
N PHE A 381 1.07 27.79 9.75
CA PHE A 381 1.76 28.21 10.97
C PHE A 381 2.89 29.20 10.68
N LYS A 382 3.67 28.97 9.62
CA LYS A 382 4.69 29.90 9.13
C LYS A 382 4.10 31.24 8.72
N ASP A 383 3.01 31.23 7.96
CA ASP A 383 2.48 32.46 7.35
C ASP A 383 1.63 33.28 8.30
N LYS A 384 1.02 32.66 9.32
CA LYS A 384 0.03 33.31 10.21
C LYS A 384 0.46 33.42 11.67
N VAL A 385 1.41 32.63 12.15
CA VAL A 385 1.72 32.53 13.59
C VAL A 385 3.17 32.89 13.89
N VAL A 386 4.13 32.25 13.21
CA VAL A 386 5.56 32.41 13.52
C VAL A 386 6.36 32.62 12.25
N HIS A 387 7.17 33.67 12.21
CA HIS A 387 8.13 33.88 11.13
C HIS A 387 9.34 32.95 11.29
N PHE A 388 9.60 32.13 10.27
CA PHE A 388 10.81 31.33 10.17
C PHE A 388 11.86 32.10 9.38
N PRO A 389 13.16 32.07 9.77
CA PRO A 389 14.21 32.71 8.99
C PRO A 389 14.33 32.06 7.61
N ASP A 390 14.37 32.86 6.54
CA ASP A 390 14.48 32.35 5.16
C ASP A 390 15.94 32.25 4.66
N ASN A 391 16.91 32.75 5.42
CA ASN A 391 18.31 32.85 5.03
C ASN A 391 19.29 32.19 6.04
N GLY A 392 20.55 32.07 5.61
CA GLY A 392 21.63 31.48 6.42
C GLY A 392 21.32 30.04 6.87
N ALA A 393 21.82 29.67 8.06
CA ALA A 393 21.52 28.38 8.66
C ALA A 393 20.07 28.27 9.18
N GLY A 394 19.42 29.41 9.47
CA GLY A 394 18.06 29.47 10.02
C GLY A 394 16.98 28.92 9.08
N ARG A 395 17.22 28.96 7.76
CA ARG A 395 16.30 28.39 6.75
C ARG A 395 15.94 26.93 7.00
N TRP A 396 16.83 26.14 7.61
CA TRP A 396 16.56 24.73 7.89
C TRP A 396 15.59 24.47 9.04
N LEU A 397 15.21 25.51 9.81
CA LEU A 397 14.27 25.36 10.93
C LEU A 397 12.87 24.95 10.47
N LEU A 398 12.39 25.47 9.34
CA LEU A 398 11.06 25.11 8.82
C LEU A 398 10.98 23.64 8.35
N PRO A 399 11.90 23.13 7.51
CA PRO A 399 11.95 21.70 7.21
C PRO A 399 12.10 20.81 8.45
N ALA A 400 12.95 21.19 9.40
CA ALA A 400 13.16 20.44 10.64
C ALA A 400 11.88 20.40 11.48
N PHE A 401 11.18 21.54 11.60
CA PHE A 401 9.87 21.63 12.25
C PHE A 401 8.84 20.73 11.57
N PHE A 402 8.74 20.77 10.24
CA PHE A 402 7.84 19.91 9.48
C PHE A 402 8.09 18.42 9.78
N ILE A 403 9.34 17.95 9.66
CA ILE A 403 9.66 16.54 9.93
C ILE A 403 9.36 16.16 11.38
N ALA A 404 9.67 17.03 12.35
CA ALA A 404 9.35 16.79 13.75
C ALA A 404 7.83 16.67 13.97
N MET A 405 7.03 17.53 13.34
CA MET A 405 5.56 17.48 13.44
C MET A 405 5.00 16.23 12.76
N VAL A 406 5.51 15.84 11.59
CA VAL A 406 5.10 14.60 10.91
C VAL A 406 5.33 13.40 11.83
N LEU A 407 6.52 13.29 12.43
CA LEU A 407 6.84 12.18 13.33
C LEU A 407 5.98 12.20 14.61
N LEU A 408 5.74 13.38 15.19
CA LEU A 408 4.89 13.56 16.37
C LEU A 408 3.46 13.13 16.11
N PHE A 409 2.81 13.69 15.08
CA PHE A 409 1.43 13.35 14.74
C PHE A 409 1.30 11.91 14.26
N SER A 410 2.33 11.37 13.62
CA SER A 410 2.35 9.96 13.21
C SER A 410 2.39 9.01 14.39
N GLU A 411 3.22 9.28 15.41
CA GLU A 411 3.24 8.48 16.63
C GLU A 411 1.91 8.56 17.39
N LEU A 412 1.31 9.76 17.44
CA LEU A 412 0.01 9.98 18.09
C LEU A 412 -1.10 9.19 17.40
N THR A 413 -1.22 9.34 16.07
CA THR A 413 -2.24 8.65 15.28
C THR A 413 -2.03 7.15 15.24
N TYR A 414 -0.78 6.67 15.19
CA TYR A 414 -0.46 5.26 15.33
C TYR A 414 -1.00 4.67 16.66
N ARG A 415 -0.77 5.37 17.78
CA ARG A 415 -1.20 4.90 19.11
C ARG A 415 -2.70 5.04 19.35
N LEU A 416 -3.30 6.14 18.91
CA LEU A 416 -4.70 6.48 19.22
C LEU A 416 -5.69 5.95 18.19
N VAL A 417 -5.26 5.70 16.95
CA VAL A 417 -6.15 5.31 15.85
C VAL A 417 -5.78 3.92 15.33
N GLU A 418 -4.53 3.74 14.86
CA GLU A 418 -4.16 2.49 14.19
C GLU A 418 -4.20 1.29 15.13
N ILE A 419 -3.55 1.37 16.30
CA ILE A 419 -3.51 0.26 17.26
C ILE A 419 -4.94 -0.12 17.73
N PRO A 420 -5.79 0.83 18.17
CA PRO A 420 -7.16 0.53 18.55
C PRO A 420 -7.99 -0.05 17.39
N GLY A 421 -7.86 0.52 16.18
CA GLY A 421 -8.51 0.00 14.97
C GLY A 421 -8.15 -1.46 14.71
N GLN A 422 -6.85 -1.79 14.70
CA GLN A 422 -6.38 -3.16 14.52
C GLN A 422 -6.86 -4.11 15.63
N LYS A 423 -6.92 -3.66 16.89
CA LYS A 423 -7.46 -4.45 18.00
C LYS A 423 -8.95 -4.72 17.82
N LEU A 424 -9.72 -3.72 17.40
CA LEU A 424 -11.14 -3.84 17.10
C LEU A 424 -11.38 -4.83 15.95
N GLY A 425 -10.61 -4.71 14.86
CA GLY A 425 -10.68 -5.65 13.73
C GLY A 425 -10.42 -7.10 14.13
N LYS A 426 -9.44 -7.35 15.01
CA LYS A 426 -9.19 -8.70 15.55
C LYS A 426 -10.38 -9.24 16.36
N ARG A 427 -11.02 -8.40 17.18
CA ARG A 427 -12.21 -8.78 17.96
C ARG A 427 -13.39 -9.10 17.04
N ILE A 428 -13.62 -8.29 16.01
CA ILE A 428 -14.70 -8.49 15.03
C ILE A 428 -14.47 -9.76 14.21
N ALA A 429 -13.25 -9.99 13.73
CA ALA A 429 -12.92 -11.23 13.01
C ALA A 429 -13.18 -12.47 13.88
N ALA A 430 -12.79 -12.44 15.16
CA ALA A 430 -13.06 -13.54 16.09
C ALA A 430 -14.57 -13.74 16.32
N ALA A 431 -15.35 -12.67 16.44
CA ALA A 431 -16.80 -12.74 16.60
C ALA A 431 -17.50 -13.32 15.35
N LEU A 432 -17.05 -12.93 14.15
CA LEU A 432 -17.58 -13.47 12.89
C LEU A 432 -17.29 -14.96 12.73
N ASN A 433 -16.07 -15.41 13.07
CA ASN A 433 -15.70 -16.82 13.00
C ASN A 433 -16.54 -17.69 13.97
N ARG A 434 -16.85 -17.18 15.17
CA ARG A 434 -17.74 -17.88 16.11
C ARG A 434 -19.15 -18.06 15.57
N ARG A 435 -19.68 -17.06 14.85
CA ARG A 435 -21.05 -17.10 14.30
C ARG A 435 -21.22 -18.06 13.13
N THR A 436 -20.16 -18.29 12.33
CA THR A 436 -20.23 -19.17 11.17
C THR A 436 -19.86 -20.62 11.45
N GLY A 437 -19.60 -20.98 12.72
CA GLY A 437 -19.24 -22.35 13.09
C GLY A 437 -17.83 -22.77 12.69
N ASP A 438 -16.97 -21.84 12.22
CA ASP A 438 -15.56 -22.10 11.88
C ASP A 438 -14.67 -22.30 13.12
N SER A 439 -15.25 -22.68 14.26
CA SER A 439 -14.49 -23.09 15.44
C SER A 439 -14.07 -24.54 15.24
N ALA A 440 -13.15 -24.78 14.30
CA ALA A 440 -12.39 -26.03 14.29
C ALA A 440 -11.51 -26.07 15.55
N GLU A 441 -11.51 -27.25 16.15
CA GLU A 441 -10.74 -27.69 17.32
C GLU A 441 -9.36 -27.03 17.44
N VAL A 442 -9.07 -26.53 18.65
CA VAL A 442 -7.81 -25.90 19.06
C VAL A 442 -6.69 -26.93 19.17
#